data_AF-A0A5Q4GXR9-F1
#
_entry.id   AF-A0A5Q4GXR9-F1
#
_cell.length_a   1.000
_cell.length_b   1.000
_cell.length_c   1.000
_cell.angle_alpha   90.00
_cell.angle_beta   90.00
_cell.angle_gamma   90.00
#
_symmetry.space_group_name_H-M   'P 1'
#
loop_
_entity.id
_entity.type
_entity.pdbx_description
1 polymer ?
#
loop_
_entity_poly.entity_id
_entity_poly.type
_entity_poly.pdbx_seq_one_letter_code
_entity_poly.pdbx_strand_id
1 'polypeptide(L)'
;MGWSLVAAVWISVTSPGVPIPGNDRVHQEQVFQRYWGTEFVWRYDDLPKEGGVEEERIPYSGDIYLDRQGGTLNVMRLYDRAFHGGRMLATAYEQWDIDAYKQPTNPRLAQVFRRRSPRMEIPNWHGHCNGWAAAAIRHAEPERSVQRNGVVFTPADIKGLLAELYIYNDVVDLSGSSQNIQAGLLHAVVANWIGRGSHGLGMEADPGPEKWNYPAYAFESTTLRRSPNSVDVRMTLRYAKDSQGEYQQSPRIERQKHFSYRLDLNSRGEITGGVFHRNSERIDMLWIPLHPKPSRQPGNERGNPHLDVDKILAIWRESVPEETRRNWLIVDPSPQDAVPDAVASDSLLPVQITGGISPRMARAAAP
;
A
#
# COMPACT_ATOMS: atom_id res chain seq x y z
N MET A 1 -21.32 13.26 -68.09
CA MET A 1 -20.11 13.16 -67.24
C MET A 1 -20.56 13.26 -65.77
N GLY A 2 -20.79 12.12 -65.12
CA GLY A 2 -21.20 12.08 -63.71
C GLY A 2 -19.99 11.79 -62.84
N TRP A 3 -19.63 12.70 -61.96
CA TRP A 3 -18.57 12.50 -60.97
C TRP A 3 -19.18 11.83 -59.74
N SER A 4 -18.79 10.58 -59.49
CA SER A 4 -19.13 9.88 -58.26
C SER A 4 -18.16 10.33 -57.16
N LEU A 5 -18.70 11.02 -56.15
CA LEU A 5 -17.99 11.35 -54.92
C LEU A 5 -17.85 10.07 -54.09
N VAL A 6 -16.66 9.49 -54.09
CA VAL A 6 -16.30 8.43 -53.15
C VAL A 6 -16.00 9.09 -51.80
N ALA A 7 -16.93 8.96 -50.86
CA ALA A 7 -16.71 9.34 -49.47
C ALA A 7 -15.73 8.34 -48.83
N ALA A 8 -14.50 8.78 -48.60
CA ALA A 8 -13.52 8.01 -47.83
C ALA A 8 -13.91 8.02 -46.35
N VAL A 9 -14.49 6.91 -45.88
CA VAL A 9 -14.69 6.66 -44.45
C VAL A 9 -13.32 6.35 -43.85
N TRP A 10 -12.75 7.34 -43.14
CA TRP A 10 -11.56 7.13 -42.33
C TRP A 10 -11.93 6.34 -41.08
N ILE A 11 -11.83 5.01 -41.17
CA ILE A 11 -11.82 4.15 -39.97
C ILE A 11 -10.47 4.40 -39.30
N SER A 12 -10.44 5.26 -38.28
CA SER A 12 -9.28 5.32 -37.37
C SER A 12 -9.19 3.99 -36.63
N VAL A 13 -8.34 3.10 -37.10
CA VAL A 13 -7.93 1.90 -36.37
C VAL A 13 -7.06 2.39 -35.22
N THR A 14 -7.67 2.61 -34.05
CA THR A 14 -6.91 2.84 -32.83
C THR A 14 -6.17 1.55 -32.50
N SER A 15 -4.84 1.56 -32.57
CA SER A 15 -4.02 0.42 -32.18
C SER A 15 -4.39 -0.05 -30.76
N PRO A 16 -4.46 -1.38 -30.52
CA PRO A 16 -4.67 -1.90 -29.18
C PRO A 16 -3.55 -1.40 -28.26
N GLY A 17 -3.91 -1.13 -27.02
CA GLY A 17 -3.00 -0.69 -25.96
C GLY A 17 -2.17 -1.85 -25.44
N VAL A 18 -1.52 -1.64 -24.30
CA VAL A 18 -0.70 -2.67 -23.65
C VAL A 18 -1.64 -3.72 -23.05
N PRO A 19 -1.52 -5.02 -23.41
CA PRO A 19 -2.39 -6.07 -22.91
C PRO A 19 -1.96 -6.51 -21.50
N ILE A 20 -2.95 -6.79 -20.65
CA ILE A 20 -2.72 -7.37 -19.32
C ILE A 20 -2.13 -8.78 -19.51
N PRO A 21 -0.95 -9.08 -18.94
CA PRO A 21 -0.35 -10.41 -19.04
C PRO A 21 -1.24 -11.46 -18.38
N GLY A 22 -1.28 -12.65 -18.97
CA GLY A 22 -2.09 -13.75 -18.44
C GLY A 22 -1.74 -14.12 -17.00
N ASN A 23 -0.46 -14.06 -16.64
CA ASN A 23 0.00 -14.33 -15.27
C ASN A 23 -0.52 -13.29 -14.27
N ASP A 24 -0.53 -12.00 -14.64
CA ASP A 24 -1.07 -10.94 -13.78
C ASP A 24 -2.58 -11.13 -13.58
N ARG A 25 -3.30 -11.54 -14.65
CA ARG A 25 -4.74 -11.82 -14.56
C ARG A 25 -5.03 -12.95 -13.57
N VAL A 26 -4.33 -14.08 -13.70
CA VAL A 26 -4.48 -15.24 -12.82
C VAL A 26 -4.08 -14.89 -11.38
N HIS A 27 -3.00 -14.13 -11.21
CA HIS A 27 -2.55 -13.67 -9.90
C HIS A 27 -3.62 -12.81 -9.20
N GLN A 28 -4.21 -11.83 -9.88
CA GLN A 28 -5.30 -11.02 -9.31
C GLN A 28 -6.51 -11.87 -8.91
N GLU A 29 -6.91 -12.81 -9.76
CA GLU A 29 -8.03 -13.72 -9.47
C GLU A 29 -7.75 -14.55 -8.20
N GLN A 30 -6.56 -15.12 -8.08
CA GLN A 30 -6.16 -15.95 -6.92
C GLN A 30 -6.06 -15.13 -5.64
N VAL A 31 -5.38 -13.99 -5.68
CA VAL A 31 -5.16 -13.14 -4.50
C VAL A 31 -6.48 -12.57 -4.00
N PHE A 32 -7.33 -12.06 -4.90
CA PHE A 32 -8.61 -11.50 -4.49
C PHE A 32 -9.56 -12.57 -3.95
N GLN A 33 -9.63 -13.73 -4.59
CA GLN A 33 -10.41 -14.87 -4.09
C GLN A 33 -9.91 -15.32 -2.72
N ARG A 34 -8.59 -15.33 -2.48
CA ARG A 34 -8.00 -15.68 -1.18
C ARG A 34 -8.46 -14.75 -0.07
N TYR A 35 -8.46 -13.44 -0.31
CA TYR A 35 -8.70 -12.44 0.73
C TYR A 35 -10.15 -11.97 0.86
N TRP A 36 -10.99 -12.14 -0.16
CA TRP A 36 -12.42 -11.79 -0.09
C TRP A 36 -13.37 -12.99 -0.23
N GLY A 37 -12.85 -14.18 -0.58
CA GLY A 37 -13.70 -15.35 -0.80
C GLY A 37 -14.63 -15.22 -2.02
N THR A 38 -14.39 -14.26 -2.91
CA THR A 38 -15.17 -13.99 -4.12
C THR A 38 -14.27 -13.63 -5.29
N GLU A 39 -14.82 -13.76 -6.49
CA GLU A 39 -14.09 -13.53 -7.74
C GLU A 39 -13.66 -12.07 -7.94
N PHE A 40 -12.51 -11.89 -8.56
CA PHE A 40 -12.03 -10.62 -9.10
C PHE A 40 -12.83 -10.28 -10.36
N VAL A 41 -13.37 -9.07 -10.43
CA VAL A 41 -14.24 -8.64 -11.53
C VAL A 41 -13.42 -7.98 -12.63
N TRP A 42 -13.54 -8.49 -13.84
CA TRP A 42 -12.89 -7.95 -15.05
C TRP A 42 -13.85 -7.21 -15.97
N ARG A 43 -15.16 -7.46 -15.88
CA ARG A 43 -16.14 -6.78 -16.74
C ARG A 43 -16.24 -5.32 -16.31
N TYR A 44 -15.93 -4.42 -17.23
CA TYR A 44 -15.84 -2.99 -16.94
C TYR A 44 -17.15 -2.42 -16.35
N ASP A 45 -18.30 -2.81 -16.91
CA ASP A 45 -19.60 -2.31 -16.47
C ASP A 45 -20.04 -2.85 -15.08
N ASP A 46 -19.32 -3.84 -14.54
CA ASP A 46 -19.57 -4.41 -13.20
C ASP A 46 -18.65 -3.81 -12.13
N LEU A 47 -17.72 -2.95 -12.53
CA LEU A 47 -16.80 -2.29 -11.63
C LEU A 47 -17.39 -0.96 -11.14
N PRO A 48 -17.22 -0.64 -9.85
CA PRO A 48 -17.64 0.65 -9.33
C PRO A 48 -16.80 1.77 -9.96
N LYS A 49 -17.42 2.93 -10.16
CA LYS A 49 -16.74 4.12 -10.69
C LYS A 49 -16.11 4.98 -9.59
N GLU A 50 -16.53 4.76 -8.35
CA GLU A 50 -16.02 5.42 -7.16
C GLU A 50 -16.04 4.43 -6.00
N GLY A 51 -15.27 4.72 -4.95
CA GLY A 51 -15.30 3.96 -3.71
C GLY A 51 -14.12 4.31 -2.83
N GLY A 52 -14.17 3.86 -1.59
CA GLY A 52 -13.14 4.13 -0.61
C GLY A 52 -13.31 3.29 0.64
N VAL A 53 -12.31 3.37 1.50
CA VAL A 53 -12.45 2.96 2.89
C VAL A 53 -13.48 3.85 3.59
N GLU A 54 -14.18 3.30 4.59
CA GLU A 54 -15.06 4.08 5.46
C GLU A 54 -14.28 5.16 6.22
N GLU A 55 -14.93 6.23 6.63
CA GLU A 55 -14.29 7.41 7.25
C GLU A 55 -13.40 7.04 8.45
N GLU A 56 -13.91 6.16 9.31
CA GLU A 56 -13.20 5.64 10.48
C GLU A 56 -11.95 4.83 10.11
N ARG A 57 -11.89 4.27 8.90
CA ARG A 57 -10.80 3.45 8.36
C ARG A 57 -9.83 4.20 7.47
N ILE A 58 -9.96 5.53 7.35
CA ILE A 58 -9.01 6.33 6.56
C ILE A 58 -7.61 6.23 7.20
N PRO A 59 -6.59 5.78 6.44
CA PRO A 59 -5.21 5.75 6.92
C PRO A 59 -4.76 7.12 7.45
N TYR A 60 -4.10 7.13 8.61
CA TYR A 60 -3.60 8.36 9.21
C TYR A 60 -2.30 8.84 8.52
N SER A 61 -2.12 10.16 8.41
CA SER A 61 -0.81 10.73 8.05
C SER A 61 0.20 10.44 9.17
N GLY A 62 1.45 10.19 8.83
CA GLY A 62 2.50 9.93 9.82
C GLY A 62 3.87 10.36 9.35
N ASP A 63 4.87 10.15 10.19
CA ASP A 63 6.25 10.36 9.81
C ASP A 63 6.73 9.22 8.91
N ILE A 64 7.63 9.55 7.99
CA ILE A 64 8.38 8.56 7.21
C ILE A 64 9.67 8.14 7.91
N TYR A 65 9.97 8.68 9.09
CA TYR A 65 11.14 8.35 9.91
C TYR A 65 12.41 8.33 9.06
N LEU A 66 12.76 9.51 8.54
CA LEU A 66 13.95 9.66 7.70
C LEU A 66 15.18 9.20 8.47
N ASP A 67 15.95 8.30 7.88
CA ASP A 67 17.13 7.70 8.50
C ASP A 67 18.19 8.76 8.80
N ARG A 68 18.31 9.78 7.94
CA ARG A 68 19.18 10.95 8.18
C ARG A 68 18.78 11.78 9.41
N GLN A 69 17.56 11.64 9.91
CA GLN A 69 17.04 12.26 11.13
C GLN A 69 17.05 11.29 12.32
N GLY A 70 17.57 10.08 12.12
CA GLY A 70 17.67 9.05 13.15
C GLY A 70 16.56 8.00 13.13
N GLY A 71 15.77 7.92 12.05
CA GLY A 71 14.82 6.82 11.84
C GLY A 71 13.91 6.59 13.04
N THR A 72 13.82 5.33 13.49
CA THR A 72 13.02 4.93 14.66
C THR A 72 13.84 4.82 15.95
N LEU A 73 15.11 5.28 15.97
CA LEU A 73 16.04 5.11 17.10
C LEU A 73 15.47 5.56 18.45
N ASN A 74 14.71 6.65 18.48
CA ASN A 74 14.15 7.18 19.73
C ASN A 74 13.16 6.19 20.36
N VAL A 75 12.29 5.58 19.55
CA VAL A 75 11.33 4.60 20.04
C VAL A 75 11.99 3.24 20.29
N MET A 76 13.02 2.87 19.54
CA MET A 76 13.83 1.69 19.85
C MET A 76 14.48 1.75 21.24
N ARG A 77 14.91 2.94 21.68
CA ARG A 77 15.42 3.14 23.06
C ARG A 77 14.33 2.96 24.11
N LEU A 78 13.08 3.34 23.82
CA LEU A 78 11.94 3.08 24.71
C LEU A 78 11.68 1.57 24.80
N TYR A 79 11.68 0.89 23.65
CA TYR A 79 11.50 -0.55 23.57
C TYR A 79 12.57 -1.32 24.35
N ASP A 80 13.85 -0.98 24.16
CA ASP A 80 14.97 -1.58 24.88
C ASP A 80 14.89 -1.37 26.41
N ARG A 81 14.44 -0.19 26.85
CA ARG A 81 14.17 0.07 28.27
C ARG A 81 13.05 -0.81 28.82
N ALA A 82 11.98 -0.98 28.05
CA ALA A 82 10.82 -1.76 28.48
C ALA A 82 11.09 -3.27 28.48
N PHE A 83 11.83 -3.80 27.50
CA PHE A 83 11.90 -5.24 27.25
C PHE A 83 13.30 -5.85 27.30
N HIS A 84 14.37 -5.04 27.31
CA HIS A 84 15.76 -5.51 27.35
C HIS A 84 16.56 -4.95 28.53
N GLY A 85 15.88 -4.43 29.55
CA GLY A 85 16.53 -3.85 30.74
C GLY A 85 17.45 -2.67 30.40
N GLY A 86 17.15 -1.94 29.33
CA GLY A 86 17.94 -0.81 28.85
C GLY A 86 19.17 -1.19 28.01
N ARG A 87 19.41 -2.48 27.76
CA ARG A 87 20.43 -2.91 26.79
C ARG A 87 20.00 -2.46 25.41
N MET A 88 20.84 -1.72 24.71
CA MET A 88 20.55 -1.11 23.40
C MET A 88 20.55 -2.14 22.25
N LEU A 89 19.75 -3.21 22.33
CA LEU A 89 19.75 -4.29 21.34
C LEU A 89 18.97 -3.87 20.10
N ALA A 90 17.70 -3.50 20.26
CA ALA A 90 16.86 -3.03 19.16
C ALA A 90 17.42 -1.72 18.58
N THR A 91 17.87 -0.81 19.45
CA THR A 91 18.45 0.47 19.03
C THR A 91 19.75 0.30 18.24
N ALA A 92 20.64 -0.61 18.66
CA ALA A 92 21.89 -0.83 17.93
C ALA A 92 21.66 -1.50 16.58
N TYR A 93 20.64 -2.36 16.46
CA TYR A 93 20.27 -2.95 15.18
C TYR A 93 19.73 -1.90 14.21
N GLU A 94 18.81 -1.04 14.66
CA GLU A 94 18.29 0.07 13.83
C GLU A 94 19.41 1.01 13.41
N GLN A 95 20.33 1.34 14.32
CA GLN A 95 21.50 2.16 13.98
C GLN A 95 22.39 1.50 12.91
N TRP A 96 22.55 0.18 12.96
CA TRP A 96 23.30 -0.59 11.97
C TRP A 96 22.59 -0.62 10.62
N ASP A 97 21.26 -0.78 10.59
CA ASP A 97 20.47 -0.80 9.35
C ASP A 97 20.50 0.56 8.65
N ILE A 98 20.26 1.66 9.39
CA ILE A 98 20.43 3.04 8.91
C ILE A 98 21.82 3.25 8.28
N ASP A 99 22.86 2.76 8.94
CA ASP A 99 24.24 2.92 8.50
C ASP A 99 24.58 2.12 7.24
N ALA A 100 23.87 1.01 7.00
CA ALA A 100 24.07 0.16 5.82
C ALA A 100 23.68 0.85 4.51
N TYR A 101 22.84 1.89 4.55
CA TYR A 101 22.35 2.60 3.38
C TYR A 101 23.11 3.88 3.04
N LYS A 102 24.22 4.17 3.72
CA LYS A 102 25.07 5.32 3.36
C LYS A 102 25.59 5.16 1.93
N GLN A 103 25.46 6.23 1.14
CA GLN A 103 25.93 6.31 -0.25
C GLN A 103 26.99 7.42 -0.39
N PRO A 104 27.94 7.30 -1.32
CA PRO A 104 28.93 8.34 -1.57
C PRO A 104 28.26 9.56 -2.22
N THR A 105 28.29 10.71 -1.55
CA THR A 105 27.84 12.00 -2.10
C THR A 105 29.04 12.83 -2.58
N ASN A 106 28.91 13.39 -3.78
CA ASN A 106 29.82 14.41 -4.28
C ASN A 106 29.30 15.79 -3.86
N PRO A 107 30.03 16.58 -3.04
CA PRO A 107 29.56 17.89 -2.63
C PRO A 107 29.38 18.80 -3.86
N ARG A 108 28.14 19.30 -4.09
CA ARG A 108 27.80 20.19 -5.22
C ARG A 108 28.56 21.54 -5.24
N LEU A 109 29.38 21.82 -4.23
CA LEU A 109 30.13 23.07 -4.04
C LEU A 109 31.66 22.88 -3.97
N ALA A 110 32.19 21.79 -4.55
CA ALA A 110 33.64 21.51 -4.58
C ALA A 110 34.37 22.10 -5.81
N GLN A 111 33.91 23.22 -6.37
CA GLN A 111 34.58 23.91 -7.49
C GLN A 111 35.73 24.84 -7.05
N VAL A 112 36.09 24.88 -5.76
CA VAL A 112 37.21 25.70 -5.28
C VAL A 112 38.15 24.83 -4.44
N PHE A 113 39.22 24.36 -5.09
CA PHE A 113 40.49 23.92 -4.52
C PHE A 113 40.43 23.05 -3.24
N ARG A 114 40.01 21.78 -3.39
CA ARG A 114 40.55 20.61 -2.66
C ARG A 114 39.78 19.36 -3.07
N ARG A 115 40.45 18.36 -3.64
CA ARG A 115 39.92 16.99 -3.77
C ARG A 115 39.60 16.48 -2.36
N ARG A 116 38.34 16.60 -1.93
CA ARG A 116 37.83 15.90 -0.76
C ARG A 116 37.28 14.56 -1.23
N SER A 117 37.63 13.50 -0.52
CA SER A 117 37.05 12.17 -0.72
C SER A 117 35.52 12.26 -0.61
N PRO A 118 34.79 11.43 -1.37
CA PRO A 118 33.33 11.32 -1.25
C PRO A 118 32.94 11.10 0.22
N ARG A 119 31.91 11.81 0.69
CA ARG A 119 31.35 11.55 2.03
C ARG A 119 30.26 10.50 1.91
N MET A 120 30.25 9.55 2.82
CA MET A 120 29.18 8.56 2.92
C MET A 120 28.03 9.19 3.69
N GLU A 121 26.91 9.45 3.02
CA GLU A 121 25.73 10.10 3.59
C GLU A 121 24.48 9.27 3.27
N ILE A 122 23.50 9.32 4.18
CA ILE A 122 22.21 8.65 3.98
C ILE A 122 21.40 9.49 2.98
N PRO A 123 20.82 8.88 1.92
CA PRO A 123 19.96 9.60 0.98
C PRO A 123 18.81 10.33 1.70
N ASN A 124 18.45 11.52 1.23
CA ASN A 124 17.43 12.37 1.86
C ASN A 124 16.00 11.81 1.83
N TRP A 125 15.77 10.77 1.03
CA TRP A 125 14.50 10.06 0.87
C TRP A 125 14.47 8.72 1.61
N HIS A 126 15.61 8.23 2.10
CA HIS A 126 15.67 6.94 2.78
C HIS A 126 15.05 7.04 4.18
N GLY A 127 14.16 6.10 4.49
CA GLY A 127 13.39 6.05 5.71
C GLY A 127 12.35 4.94 5.65
N HIS A 128 11.41 4.98 6.58
CA HIS A 128 10.40 3.97 6.85
C HIS A 128 9.06 4.28 6.16
N CYS A 129 9.03 4.95 5.01
CA CYS A 129 7.77 5.35 4.36
C CYS A 129 6.88 4.15 4.02
N ASN A 130 7.46 3.02 3.61
CA ASN A 130 6.71 1.77 3.37
C ASN A 130 6.21 1.14 4.68
N GLY A 131 7.02 1.19 5.74
CA GLY A 131 6.62 0.72 7.07
C GLY A 131 5.45 1.52 7.65
N TRP A 132 5.52 2.86 7.56
CA TRP A 132 4.41 3.73 7.94
C TRP A 132 3.17 3.50 7.07
N ALA A 133 3.29 3.44 5.75
CA ALA A 133 2.16 3.21 4.86
C ALA A 133 1.46 1.87 5.17
N ALA A 134 2.24 0.82 5.41
CA ALA A 134 1.72 -0.48 5.84
C ALA A 134 0.99 -0.38 7.19
N ALA A 135 1.61 0.26 8.18
CA ALA A 135 1.02 0.45 9.50
C ALA A 135 -0.31 1.20 9.44
N ALA A 136 -0.36 2.31 8.70
CA ALA A 136 -1.55 3.15 8.57
C ALA A 136 -2.71 2.48 7.82
N ILE A 137 -2.44 1.48 6.97
CA ILE A 137 -3.48 0.63 6.35
C ILE A 137 -3.97 -0.42 7.34
N ARG A 138 -3.05 -1.07 8.08
CA ARG A 138 -3.38 -2.24 8.89
C ARG A 138 -3.91 -1.92 10.29
N HIS A 139 -3.60 -0.74 10.80
CA HIS A 139 -3.87 -0.40 12.17
C HIS A 139 -4.63 0.92 12.26
N ALA A 140 -5.71 0.90 13.04
CA ALA A 140 -6.31 2.12 13.55
C ALA A 140 -5.28 2.96 14.31
N GLU A 141 -5.45 4.27 14.24
CA GLU A 141 -4.54 5.22 14.87
C GLU A 141 -4.48 5.00 16.40
N PRO A 142 -3.30 4.86 17.01
CA PRO A 142 -3.16 4.86 18.47
C PRO A 142 -3.78 6.12 19.11
N GLU A 143 -4.58 5.98 20.17
CA GLU A 143 -5.32 7.11 20.77
C GLU A 143 -4.83 7.46 22.19
N ARG A 144 -4.31 6.47 22.95
CA ARG A 144 -3.87 6.68 24.34
C ARG A 144 -2.50 6.09 24.63
N SER A 145 -1.79 6.72 25.56
CA SER A 145 -0.50 6.21 26.03
C SER A 145 -0.67 4.87 26.78
N VAL A 146 0.31 3.99 26.64
CA VAL A 146 0.32 2.65 27.25
C VAL A 146 1.59 2.47 28.07
N GLN A 147 1.46 1.92 29.28
CA GLN A 147 2.61 1.63 30.13
C GLN A 147 2.99 0.15 30.05
N ARG A 148 4.29 -0.13 29.87
CA ARG A 148 4.88 -1.48 29.94
C ARG A 148 6.19 -1.42 30.68
N ASN A 149 6.32 -2.23 31.73
CA ASN A 149 7.56 -2.38 32.50
C ASN A 149 8.17 -1.03 32.94
N GLY A 150 7.32 -0.11 33.40
CA GLY A 150 7.73 1.22 33.87
C GLY A 150 8.01 2.25 32.76
N VAL A 151 7.92 1.87 31.48
CA VAL A 151 8.08 2.77 30.32
C VAL A 151 6.71 3.14 29.77
N VAL A 152 6.49 4.42 29.50
CA VAL A 152 5.29 4.94 28.84
C VAL A 152 5.55 5.06 27.35
N PHE A 153 4.69 4.46 26.53
CA PHE A 153 4.64 4.62 25.09
C PHE A 153 3.48 5.54 24.74
N THR A 154 3.76 6.71 24.17
CA THR A 154 2.74 7.65 23.67
C THR A 154 2.19 7.18 22.32
N PRO A 155 1.02 7.66 21.87
CA PRO A 155 0.52 7.37 20.53
C PRO A 155 1.57 7.53 19.41
N ALA A 156 2.36 8.60 19.44
CA ALA A 156 3.45 8.81 18.47
C ALA A 156 4.54 7.72 18.55
N ASP A 157 4.90 7.27 19.76
CA ASP A 157 5.84 6.15 19.93
C ASP A 157 5.26 4.86 19.36
N ILE A 158 3.97 4.60 19.59
CA ILE A 158 3.32 3.38 19.09
C ILE A 158 3.28 3.37 17.56
N LYS A 159 3.01 4.52 16.91
CA LYS A 159 3.13 4.66 15.45
C LYS A 159 4.55 4.35 14.96
N GLY A 160 5.57 4.82 15.68
CA GLY A 160 6.98 4.51 15.38
C GLY A 160 7.32 3.04 15.52
N LEU A 161 6.82 2.36 16.56
CA LEU A 161 6.97 0.90 16.70
C LEU A 161 6.33 0.14 15.54
N LEU A 162 5.15 0.57 15.10
CA LEU A 162 4.46 -0.06 13.97
C LEU A 162 5.20 0.19 12.66
N ALA A 163 5.71 1.40 12.40
CA ALA A 163 6.48 1.68 11.19
C ALA A 163 7.75 0.81 11.11
N GLU A 164 8.48 0.67 12.21
CA GLU A 164 9.63 -0.25 12.33
C GLU A 164 9.24 -1.70 12.07
N LEU A 165 8.10 -2.13 12.62
CA LEU A 165 7.62 -3.51 12.49
C LEU A 165 7.36 -3.90 11.02
N TYR A 166 6.94 -2.95 10.20
CA TYR A 166 6.54 -3.21 8.81
C TYR A 166 7.61 -2.89 7.75
N ILE A 167 8.73 -2.23 8.08
CA ILE A 167 9.72 -1.79 7.08
C ILE A 167 10.24 -2.92 6.18
N TYR A 168 10.38 -4.13 6.70
CA TYR A 168 10.82 -5.31 5.94
C TYR A 168 9.77 -6.42 5.87
N ASN A 169 8.54 -6.13 6.28
CA ASN A 169 7.49 -7.13 6.30
C ASN A 169 6.98 -7.43 4.88
N ASP A 170 6.54 -8.66 4.70
CA ASP A 170 6.00 -9.18 3.47
C ASP A 170 4.78 -8.38 2.99
N VAL A 171 4.67 -8.32 1.66
CA VAL A 171 3.59 -7.62 0.95
C VAL A 171 3.10 -8.51 -0.18
N VAL A 172 1.84 -8.36 -0.57
CA VAL A 172 1.40 -8.90 -1.86
C VAL A 172 1.54 -7.79 -2.90
N ASP A 173 2.40 -8.01 -3.87
CA ASP A 173 2.46 -7.19 -5.07
C ASP A 173 1.17 -7.38 -5.88
N LEU A 174 0.42 -6.30 -6.09
CA LEU A 174 -0.76 -6.30 -6.93
C LEU A 174 -0.44 -5.87 -8.36
N SER A 175 0.65 -5.14 -8.56
CA SER A 175 1.20 -4.78 -9.87
C SER A 175 2.38 -3.85 -9.64
N GLY A 176 3.42 -3.99 -10.46
CA GLY A 176 4.49 -2.99 -10.54
C GLY A 176 5.88 -3.51 -10.22
N SER A 177 6.00 -4.57 -9.42
CA SER A 177 7.33 -5.03 -8.96
C SER A 177 8.21 -5.59 -10.10
N SER A 178 7.60 -6.24 -11.09
CA SER A 178 8.30 -6.92 -12.18
C SER A 178 8.33 -6.09 -13.48
N GLN A 179 7.42 -5.13 -13.62
CA GLN A 179 7.23 -4.30 -14.81
C GLN A 179 6.36 -3.09 -14.48
N ASN A 180 6.45 -2.04 -15.29
CA ASN A 180 5.58 -0.87 -15.18
C ASN A 180 4.11 -1.27 -15.14
N ILE A 181 3.36 -0.66 -14.22
CA ILE A 181 1.92 -0.86 -14.14
C ILE A 181 1.23 -0.50 -15.46
N GLN A 182 0.30 -1.35 -15.89
CA GLN A 182 -0.47 -1.14 -17.11
C GLN A 182 -1.80 -0.48 -16.78
N ALA A 183 -2.33 0.36 -17.68
CA ALA A 183 -3.55 1.10 -17.42
C ALA A 183 -4.77 0.21 -17.14
N GLY A 184 -4.92 -0.90 -17.88
CA GLY A 184 -5.99 -1.86 -17.65
C GLY A 184 -5.90 -2.53 -16.28
N LEU A 185 -4.68 -2.91 -15.87
CA LEU A 185 -4.44 -3.56 -14.57
C LEU A 185 -4.61 -2.56 -13.42
N LEU A 186 -4.11 -1.33 -13.54
CA LEU A 186 -4.33 -0.25 -12.58
C LEU A 186 -5.83 -0.08 -12.28
N HIS A 187 -6.63 0.07 -13.34
CA HIS A 187 -8.06 0.28 -13.20
C HIS A 187 -8.75 -0.88 -12.50
N ALA A 188 -8.46 -2.10 -12.95
CA ALA A 188 -9.06 -3.31 -12.39
C ALA A 188 -8.68 -3.50 -10.92
N VAL A 189 -7.40 -3.31 -10.55
CA VAL A 189 -6.94 -3.43 -9.16
C VAL A 189 -7.62 -2.39 -8.28
N VAL A 190 -7.56 -1.10 -8.64
CA VAL A 190 -8.15 -0.03 -7.82
C VAL A 190 -9.65 -0.23 -7.63
N ALA A 191 -10.40 -0.53 -8.70
CA ALA A 191 -11.85 -0.70 -8.61
C ALA A 191 -12.26 -1.94 -7.81
N ASN A 192 -11.48 -3.04 -7.86
CA ASN A 192 -11.77 -4.22 -7.05
C ASN A 192 -11.39 -4.01 -5.58
N TRP A 193 -10.18 -3.56 -5.29
CA TRP A 193 -9.66 -3.50 -3.93
C TRP A 193 -10.21 -2.32 -3.12
N ILE A 194 -10.18 -1.12 -3.69
CA ILE A 194 -10.72 0.08 -3.02
C ILE A 194 -12.23 0.15 -3.22
N GLY A 195 -12.72 -0.10 -4.43
CA GLY A 195 -14.14 0.06 -4.76
C GLY A 195 -15.04 -1.01 -4.18
N ARG A 196 -14.79 -2.28 -4.53
CA ARG A 196 -15.59 -3.40 -4.02
C ARG A 196 -15.15 -3.81 -2.61
N GLY A 197 -13.84 -3.83 -2.38
CA GLY A 197 -13.25 -4.32 -1.13
C GLY A 197 -13.20 -3.32 0.01
N SER A 198 -13.41 -2.02 -0.25
CA SER A 198 -13.26 -0.94 0.73
C SER A 198 -11.96 -1.09 1.55
N HIS A 199 -10.85 -1.40 0.88
CA HIS A 199 -9.57 -1.68 1.52
C HIS A 199 -8.46 -0.77 0.95
N GLY A 200 -7.67 -0.17 1.83
CA GLY A 200 -6.53 0.67 1.43
C GLY A 200 -5.44 -0.12 0.73
N LEU A 201 -4.69 0.55 -0.15
CA LEU A 201 -3.55 -0.03 -0.88
C LEU A 201 -2.28 0.75 -0.56
N GLY A 202 -1.18 0.04 -0.41
CA GLY A 202 0.14 0.64 -0.50
C GLY A 202 0.40 1.06 -1.95
N MET A 203 0.87 2.28 -2.13
CA MET A 203 1.18 2.84 -3.44
C MET A 203 2.61 3.38 -3.42
N GLU A 204 3.46 2.82 -4.28
CA GLU A 204 4.73 3.44 -4.59
C GLU A 204 4.50 4.54 -5.63
N ALA A 205 4.51 5.79 -5.18
CA ALA A 205 3.96 6.92 -5.90
C ALA A 205 4.79 7.39 -7.10
N ASP A 206 6.10 7.12 -7.09
CA ASP A 206 7.02 7.75 -8.03
C ASP A 206 7.82 6.70 -8.81
N PRO A 207 7.65 6.62 -10.15
CA PRO A 207 8.49 5.80 -11.00
C PRO A 207 9.86 6.46 -11.13
N GLY A 208 10.73 6.15 -10.17
CA GLY A 208 12.05 6.75 -10.05
C GLY A 208 12.96 5.93 -9.13
N PRO A 209 14.22 6.39 -8.97
CA PRO A 209 15.17 5.74 -8.06
C PRO A 209 14.82 5.98 -6.58
N GLU A 210 14.09 7.06 -6.27
CA GLU A 210 13.57 7.31 -4.93
C GLU A 210 12.24 6.56 -4.77
N LYS A 211 12.13 5.75 -3.71
CA LYS A 211 10.94 4.94 -3.46
C LYS A 211 10.09 5.62 -2.40
N TRP A 212 8.95 6.18 -2.80
CA TRP A 212 8.02 6.90 -1.93
C TRP A 212 6.70 6.14 -1.80
N ASN A 213 6.43 5.61 -0.62
CA ASN A 213 5.24 4.80 -0.36
C ASN A 213 4.18 5.57 0.41
N TYR A 214 2.92 5.47 -0.03
CA TYR A 214 1.78 6.10 0.62
C TYR A 214 0.55 5.19 0.63
N PRO A 215 -0.32 5.31 1.65
CA PRO A 215 -1.57 4.56 1.69
C PRO A 215 -2.67 5.26 0.87
N ALA A 216 -3.02 4.66 -0.26
CA ALA A 216 -4.16 5.05 -1.09
C ALA A 216 -5.45 4.43 -0.55
N TYR A 217 -6.54 5.20 -0.47
CA TYR A 217 -7.73 4.77 0.28
C TYR A 217 -9.07 5.09 -0.37
N ALA A 218 -9.10 5.92 -1.42
CA ALA A 218 -10.31 6.21 -2.16
C ALA A 218 -10.01 6.51 -3.62
N PHE A 219 -10.97 6.25 -4.49
CA PHE A 219 -10.89 6.67 -5.89
C PHE A 219 -12.24 7.12 -6.41
N GLU A 220 -12.20 7.90 -7.47
CA GLU A 220 -13.35 8.24 -8.30
C GLU A 220 -12.92 8.28 -9.76
N SER A 221 -13.84 8.02 -10.67
CA SER A 221 -13.55 8.00 -12.10
C SER A 221 -14.70 8.56 -12.93
N THR A 222 -14.31 9.33 -13.95
CA THR A 222 -15.21 9.80 -15.01
C THR A 222 -14.84 9.13 -16.31
N THR A 223 -15.85 8.80 -17.12
CA THR A 223 -15.70 7.82 -18.19
C THR A 223 -16.39 8.30 -19.46
N LEU A 224 -15.74 8.10 -20.61
CA LEU A 224 -16.31 8.36 -21.94
C LEU A 224 -16.17 7.12 -22.81
N ARG A 225 -17.28 6.41 -23.04
CA ARG A 225 -17.29 5.23 -23.91
C ARG A 225 -17.12 5.66 -25.37
N ARG A 226 -16.07 5.16 -26.03
CA ARG A 226 -15.74 5.50 -27.43
C ARG A 226 -16.34 4.51 -28.41
N SER A 227 -16.42 3.25 -28.02
CA SER A 227 -16.99 2.15 -28.79
C SER A 227 -17.39 1.01 -27.82
N PRO A 228 -17.99 -0.10 -28.30
CA PRO A 228 -18.23 -1.27 -27.46
C PRO A 228 -16.96 -1.82 -26.79
N ASN A 229 -15.81 -1.70 -27.45
CA ASN A 229 -14.53 -2.28 -27.03
C ASN A 229 -13.56 -1.26 -26.44
N SER A 230 -13.97 -0.01 -26.20
CA SER A 230 -13.05 1.03 -25.74
C SER A 230 -13.71 2.13 -24.91
N VAL A 231 -13.09 2.43 -23.77
CA VAL A 231 -13.55 3.44 -22.81
C VAL A 231 -12.38 4.34 -22.40
N ASP A 232 -12.52 5.65 -22.56
CA ASP A 232 -11.61 6.60 -21.95
C ASP A 232 -12.01 6.82 -20.48
N VAL A 233 -11.03 6.83 -19.59
CA VAL A 233 -11.19 6.99 -18.15
C VAL A 233 -10.29 8.10 -17.66
N ARG A 234 -10.83 8.97 -16.80
CA ARG A 234 -10.05 9.84 -15.92
C ARG A 234 -10.33 9.38 -14.49
N MET A 235 -9.30 8.99 -13.77
CA MET A 235 -9.39 8.48 -12.40
C MET A 235 -8.60 9.40 -11.47
N THR A 236 -9.22 9.76 -10.35
CA THR A 236 -8.56 10.42 -9.22
C THR A 236 -8.39 9.40 -8.12
N LEU A 237 -7.16 9.20 -7.65
CA LEU A 237 -6.82 8.31 -6.53
C LEU A 237 -6.38 9.18 -5.34
N ARG A 238 -7.05 9.04 -4.21
CA ARG A 238 -6.77 9.78 -2.98
C ARG A 238 -5.91 8.93 -2.04
N TYR A 239 -4.94 9.57 -1.40
CA TYR A 239 -4.01 8.93 -0.48
C TYR A 239 -3.64 9.87 0.68
N ALA A 240 -3.25 9.30 1.81
CA ALA A 240 -2.74 10.08 2.93
C ALA A 240 -1.25 10.38 2.72
N LYS A 241 -0.87 11.66 2.87
CA LYS A 241 0.51 12.14 2.77
C LYS A 241 1.17 12.09 4.14
N ASP A 242 2.49 11.95 4.17
CA ASP A 242 3.30 12.10 5.37
C ASP A 242 3.19 13.50 5.97
N SER A 243 3.45 13.57 7.27
CA SER A 243 3.51 14.80 8.06
C SER A 243 4.95 15.23 8.30
N GLN A 244 5.11 16.47 8.78
CA GLN A 244 6.42 16.97 9.22
C GLN A 244 6.73 16.46 10.63
N GLY A 245 7.19 15.22 10.72
CA GLY A 245 7.38 14.51 11.98
C GLY A 245 6.13 13.76 12.45
N GLU A 246 6.28 13.00 13.53
CA GLU A 246 5.19 12.20 14.10
C GLU A 246 4.37 12.97 15.13
N TYR A 247 3.05 12.78 15.10
CA TYR A 247 2.09 13.47 15.96
C TYR A 247 1.39 12.50 16.90
N GLN A 248 1.04 12.98 18.10
CA GLN A 248 0.20 12.20 19.02
C GLN A 248 -1.15 11.90 18.39
N GLN A 249 -1.79 12.93 17.84
CA GLN A 249 -2.93 12.81 16.94
C GLN A 249 -2.52 13.28 15.55
N SER A 250 -2.64 12.40 14.57
CA SER A 250 -2.20 12.63 13.20
C SER A 250 -3.08 13.66 12.51
N PRO A 251 -2.48 14.59 11.74
CA PRO A 251 -3.25 15.38 10.79
C PRO A 251 -3.84 14.44 9.73
N ARG A 252 -4.93 14.84 9.08
CA ARG A 252 -5.54 14.10 7.96
C ARG A 252 -5.15 14.76 6.64
N ILE A 253 -3.89 14.59 6.24
CA ILE A 253 -3.34 15.26 5.05
C ILE A 253 -3.65 14.43 3.81
N GLU A 254 -4.70 14.81 3.08
CA GLU A 254 -5.03 14.20 1.79
C GLU A 254 -4.19 14.77 0.64
N ARG A 255 -3.80 13.90 -0.28
CA ARG A 255 -3.32 14.24 -1.63
C ARG A 255 -3.98 13.34 -2.66
N GLN A 256 -3.87 13.75 -3.93
CA GLN A 256 -4.54 13.10 -5.05
C GLN A 256 -3.55 12.87 -6.19
N LYS A 257 -3.66 11.72 -6.86
CA LYS A 257 -3.05 11.43 -8.16
C LYS A 257 -4.12 11.28 -9.23
N HIS A 258 -3.84 11.82 -10.42
CA HIS A 258 -4.76 11.91 -11.54
C HIS A 258 -4.24 11.09 -12.71
N PHE A 259 -5.01 10.07 -13.06
CA PHE A 259 -4.73 9.17 -14.16
C PHE A 259 -5.70 9.42 -15.31
N SER A 260 -5.18 9.34 -16.53
CA SER A 260 -5.94 9.51 -17.76
C SER A 260 -5.53 8.40 -18.72
N TYR A 261 -6.44 7.51 -19.07
CA TYR A 261 -6.11 6.34 -19.89
C TYR A 261 -7.30 5.85 -20.71
N ARG A 262 -7.01 5.07 -21.73
CA ARG A 262 -8.00 4.30 -22.48
C ARG A 262 -7.93 2.84 -22.03
N LEU A 263 -9.09 2.25 -21.75
CA LEU A 263 -9.26 0.82 -21.56
C LEU A 263 -9.63 0.15 -22.88
N ASP A 264 -9.08 -1.05 -23.09
CA ASP A 264 -9.43 -1.92 -24.20
C ASP A 264 -10.24 -3.10 -23.66
N LEU A 265 -11.42 -3.32 -24.23
CA LEU A 265 -12.37 -4.36 -23.82
C LEU A 265 -12.52 -5.43 -24.89
N ASN A 266 -12.74 -6.68 -24.48
CA ASN A 266 -13.13 -7.74 -25.40
C ASN A 266 -14.65 -7.73 -25.69
N SER A 267 -15.12 -8.68 -26.51
CA SER A 267 -16.54 -8.81 -26.87
C SER A 267 -17.48 -9.11 -25.69
N ARG A 268 -16.95 -9.55 -24.54
CA ARG A 268 -17.71 -9.76 -23.29
C ARG A 268 -17.70 -8.52 -22.38
N GLY A 269 -17.06 -7.43 -22.81
CA GLY A 269 -16.88 -6.21 -22.01
C GLY A 269 -15.83 -6.32 -20.90
N GLU A 270 -14.98 -7.35 -20.94
CA GLU A 270 -13.89 -7.50 -19.97
C GLU A 270 -12.70 -6.65 -20.35
N ILE A 271 -12.07 -6.04 -19.36
CA ILE A 271 -10.82 -5.30 -19.52
C ILE A 271 -9.70 -6.27 -19.91
N THR A 272 -9.11 -6.07 -21.08
CA THR A 272 -7.98 -6.87 -21.58
C THR A 272 -6.67 -6.10 -21.63
N GLY A 273 -6.71 -4.79 -21.47
CA GLY A 273 -5.55 -3.93 -21.62
C GLY A 273 -5.91 -2.46 -21.52
N GLY A 274 -4.93 -1.62 -21.81
CA GLY A 274 -5.15 -0.20 -21.95
C GLY A 274 -3.88 0.56 -22.25
N VAL A 275 -4.02 1.87 -22.45
CA VAL A 275 -2.91 2.77 -22.69
C VAL A 275 -3.11 4.05 -21.89
N PHE A 276 -2.09 4.44 -21.15
CA PHE A 276 -2.09 5.74 -20.50
C PHE A 276 -1.92 6.86 -21.53
N HIS A 277 -2.72 7.92 -21.36
CA HIS A 277 -2.55 9.15 -22.09
C HIS A 277 -1.26 9.88 -21.65
N ARG A 278 -0.73 10.75 -22.52
CA ARG A 278 0.56 11.43 -22.32
C ARG A 278 0.60 12.29 -21.04
N ASN A 279 -0.53 12.88 -20.67
CA ASN A 279 -0.67 13.77 -19.52
C ASN A 279 -1.11 13.05 -18.23
N SER A 280 -1.23 11.72 -18.25
CA SER A 280 -1.57 10.95 -17.06
C SER A 280 -0.37 10.86 -16.14
N GLU A 281 -0.61 10.95 -14.83
CA GLU A 281 0.37 10.56 -13.82
C GLU A 281 0.68 9.06 -13.92
N ARG A 282 1.75 8.65 -13.22
CA ARG A 282 2.25 7.29 -13.12
C ARG A 282 2.58 6.98 -11.67
N ILE A 283 2.58 5.69 -11.36
CA ILE A 283 3.02 5.09 -10.10
C ILE A 283 3.88 3.88 -10.46
N ASP A 284 4.71 3.42 -9.54
CA ASP A 284 5.60 2.28 -9.76
C ASP A 284 4.88 0.97 -9.38
N MET A 285 4.29 0.93 -8.18
CA MET A 285 3.74 -0.28 -7.60
C MET A 285 2.44 -0.05 -6.80
N LEU A 286 1.54 -1.03 -6.84
CA LEU A 286 0.43 -1.19 -5.90
C LEU A 286 0.62 -2.49 -5.12
N TRP A 287 0.38 -2.44 -3.81
CA TRP A 287 0.64 -3.57 -2.93
C TRP A 287 -0.29 -3.57 -1.72
N ILE A 288 -0.40 -4.72 -1.04
CA ILE A 288 -1.06 -4.83 0.26
C ILE A 288 -0.10 -5.28 1.35
N PRO A 289 -0.13 -4.63 2.53
CA PRO A 289 0.63 -5.09 3.68
C PRO A 289 -0.03 -6.33 4.31
N LEU A 290 0.77 -7.36 4.59
CA LEU A 290 0.34 -8.57 5.30
C LEU A 290 0.56 -8.47 6.81
N HIS A 291 0.08 -9.43 7.59
CA HIS A 291 0.34 -9.44 9.03
C HIS A 291 1.85 -9.46 9.31
N PRO A 292 2.28 -8.79 10.39
CA PRO A 292 3.70 -8.68 10.69
C PRO A 292 4.24 -10.04 11.12
N LYS A 293 5.35 -10.46 10.52
CA LYS A 293 6.04 -11.70 10.85
C LYS A 293 7.22 -11.41 11.79
N PRO A 294 7.60 -12.33 12.68
CA PRO A 294 8.86 -12.20 13.42
C PRO A 294 10.06 -12.05 12.48
N SER A 295 11.04 -11.27 12.90
CA SER A 295 12.30 -11.11 12.15
C SER A 295 13.00 -12.46 11.94
N ARG A 296 13.78 -12.56 10.86
CA ARG A 296 14.50 -13.77 10.39
C ARG A 296 13.60 -14.90 9.89
N GLN A 297 12.29 -14.64 9.76
CA GLN A 297 11.37 -15.56 9.09
C GLN A 297 11.17 -15.18 7.61
N PRO A 298 10.72 -16.10 6.75
CA PRO A 298 10.40 -15.81 5.35
C PRO A 298 9.43 -14.64 5.20
N GLY A 299 9.87 -13.57 4.52
CA GLY A 299 9.13 -12.32 4.36
C GLY A 299 9.28 -11.31 5.52
N ASN A 300 10.26 -11.50 6.41
CA ASN A 300 10.77 -10.46 7.31
C ASN A 300 12.24 -10.75 7.72
N GLU A 301 13.06 -11.20 6.77
CA GLU A 301 14.41 -11.68 7.03
C GLU A 301 15.33 -10.58 7.57
N ARG A 302 15.06 -9.33 7.18
CA ARG A 302 15.86 -8.15 7.52
C ARG A 302 15.32 -7.36 8.71
N GLY A 303 14.12 -7.69 9.20
CA GLY A 303 13.52 -7.02 10.36
C GLY A 303 14.42 -7.03 11.58
N ASN A 304 14.16 -6.14 12.52
CA ASN A 304 14.93 -6.07 13.76
C ASN A 304 14.70 -7.33 14.63
N PRO A 305 15.72 -8.19 14.84
CA PRO A 305 15.58 -9.49 15.52
C PRO A 305 15.37 -9.37 17.03
N HIS A 306 15.41 -8.15 17.55
CA HIS A 306 15.17 -7.85 18.95
C HIS A 306 13.73 -7.38 19.21
N LEU A 307 12.93 -7.19 18.17
CA LEU A 307 11.53 -6.82 18.30
C LEU A 307 10.65 -8.07 18.38
N ASP A 308 9.67 -7.99 19.26
CA ASP A 308 8.65 -9.01 19.48
C ASP A 308 7.33 -8.47 18.95
N VAL A 309 6.84 -9.10 17.89
CA VAL A 309 5.62 -8.72 17.17
C VAL A 309 4.43 -8.65 18.12
N ASP A 310 4.26 -9.67 18.96
CA ASP A 310 3.10 -9.78 19.86
C ASP A 310 3.13 -8.70 20.94
N LYS A 311 4.32 -8.36 21.45
CA LYS A 311 4.46 -7.26 22.42
C LYS A 311 4.09 -5.91 21.82
N ILE A 312 4.55 -5.62 20.60
CA ILE A 312 4.24 -4.36 19.90
C ILE A 312 2.73 -4.29 19.62
N LEU A 313 2.15 -5.35 19.06
CA LEU A 313 0.71 -5.39 18.80
C LEU A 313 -0.13 -5.34 20.07
N ALA A 314 0.33 -5.92 21.19
CA ALA A 314 -0.35 -5.78 22.48
C ALA A 314 -0.33 -4.34 23.02
N ILE A 315 0.75 -3.58 22.78
CA ILE A 315 0.80 -2.15 23.11
C ILE A 315 -0.21 -1.39 22.23
N TRP A 316 -0.24 -1.66 20.92
CA TRP A 316 -1.20 -1.04 20.00
C TRP A 316 -2.66 -1.35 20.39
N ARG A 317 -2.99 -2.62 20.67
CA ARG A 317 -4.35 -3.03 21.08
C ARG A 317 -4.82 -2.36 22.36
N GLU A 318 -3.90 -2.12 23.30
CA GLU A 318 -4.23 -1.35 24.51
C GLU A 318 -4.38 0.14 24.22
N SER A 319 -3.73 0.68 23.19
CA SER A 319 -3.83 2.10 22.82
C SER A 319 -5.09 2.46 22.02
N VAL A 320 -5.69 1.49 21.34
CA VAL A 320 -6.87 1.70 20.49
C VAL A 320 -8.12 1.08 21.14
N PRO A 321 -9.25 1.81 21.21
CA PRO A 321 -10.53 1.26 21.67
C PRO A 321 -10.90 -0.02 20.93
N GLU A 322 -11.51 -0.99 21.62
CA GLU A 322 -11.91 -2.25 21.01
C GLU A 322 -12.92 -2.06 19.88
N GLU A 323 -13.87 -1.13 20.05
CA GLU A 323 -14.85 -0.78 19.04
C GLU A 323 -14.18 -0.34 17.73
N THR A 324 -13.24 0.61 17.82
CA THR A 324 -12.44 1.06 16.67
C THR A 324 -11.69 -0.11 16.01
N ARG A 325 -11.10 -1.01 16.80
CA ARG A 325 -10.39 -2.19 16.25
C ARG A 325 -11.33 -3.17 15.56
N ARG A 326 -12.54 -3.38 16.07
CA ARG A 326 -13.53 -4.28 15.47
C ARG A 326 -14.08 -3.75 14.15
N ASN A 327 -14.12 -2.43 14.00
CA ASN A 327 -14.48 -1.79 12.73
C ASN A 327 -13.31 -1.73 11.74
N TRP A 328 -12.06 -1.89 12.20
CA TRP A 328 -10.86 -1.85 11.35
C TRP A 328 -10.62 -3.16 10.58
N LEU A 329 -11.53 -3.47 9.65
CA LEU A 329 -11.46 -4.70 8.85
C LEU A 329 -10.35 -4.63 7.81
N ILE A 330 -9.44 -5.61 7.89
CA ILE A 330 -8.27 -5.74 7.01
C ILE A 330 -8.18 -7.15 6.44
N VAL A 331 -7.46 -7.29 5.33
CA VAL A 331 -7.05 -8.61 4.83
C VAL A 331 -5.92 -9.18 5.68
N ASP A 332 -5.87 -10.50 5.75
CA ASP A 332 -4.83 -11.23 6.47
C ASP A 332 -4.70 -10.76 7.94
N PRO A 333 -5.79 -10.80 8.73
CA PRO A 333 -5.72 -10.41 10.14
C PRO A 333 -4.91 -11.43 10.94
N SER A 334 -4.27 -10.98 12.02
CA SER A 334 -3.76 -11.90 13.03
C SER A 334 -4.93 -12.63 13.72
N PRO A 335 -4.74 -13.82 14.34
CA PRO A 335 -5.82 -14.50 15.05
C PRO A 335 -6.50 -13.63 16.13
N GLN A 336 -5.77 -12.70 16.75
CA GLN A 336 -6.31 -11.81 17.79
C GLN A 336 -7.00 -10.56 17.24
N ASP A 337 -6.76 -10.21 15.97
CA ASP A 337 -7.36 -9.05 15.31
C ASP A 337 -8.45 -9.45 14.29
N ALA A 338 -8.66 -10.75 14.09
CA ALA A 338 -9.73 -11.27 13.27
C ALA A 338 -11.11 -10.97 13.90
N VAL A 339 -12.05 -10.54 13.07
CA VAL A 339 -13.42 -10.22 13.49
C VAL A 339 -14.40 -11.19 12.83
N PRO A 340 -14.51 -12.46 13.29
CA PRO A 340 -15.28 -13.50 12.61
C PRO A 340 -16.78 -13.18 12.50
N ASP A 341 -17.30 -12.35 13.41
CA ASP A 341 -18.69 -11.92 13.45
C ASP A 341 -18.91 -10.57 12.73
N ALA A 342 -17.94 -10.11 11.92
CA ALA A 342 -18.08 -8.87 11.16
C ALA A 342 -19.28 -8.94 10.21
N VAL A 343 -20.07 -7.87 10.18
CA VAL A 343 -21.22 -7.72 9.29
C VAL A 343 -20.91 -6.60 8.31
N ALA A 344 -21.06 -6.86 7.01
CA ALA A 344 -20.90 -5.83 6.00
C ALA A 344 -22.13 -4.93 5.98
N SER A 345 -21.91 -3.62 5.98
CA SER A 345 -22.93 -2.61 5.64
C SER A 345 -23.09 -2.55 4.12
N ASP A 346 -22.03 -2.15 3.40
CA ASP A 346 -22.09 -1.79 1.97
C ASP A 346 -20.91 -2.30 1.12
N SER A 347 -19.89 -2.92 1.74
CA SER A 347 -18.66 -3.38 1.06
C SER A 347 -18.39 -4.88 1.26
N LEU A 348 -17.46 -5.46 0.50
CA LEU A 348 -17.08 -6.86 0.71
C LEU A 348 -16.36 -7.05 2.04
N LEU A 349 -16.75 -8.08 2.79
CA LEU A 349 -16.00 -8.48 4.00
C LEU A 349 -14.71 -9.22 3.62
N PRO A 350 -13.54 -8.79 4.11
CA PRO A 350 -12.33 -9.58 3.99
C PRO A 350 -12.48 -10.88 4.80
N VAL A 351 -11.85 -11.97 4.34
CA VAL A 351 -11.86 -13.27 5.02
C VAL A 351 -11.21 -13.14 6.41
N GLN A 352 -12.00 -13.38 7.45
CA GLN A 352 -11.59 -13.25 8.86
C GLN A 352 -11.20 -14.58 9.53
N ILE A 353 -11.01 -15.66 8.78
CA ILE A 353 -10.64 -16.98 9.34
C ILE A 353 -9.15 -17.24 9.06
N THR A 354 -8.35 -17.39 10.12
CA THR A 354 -6.94 -17.77 10.01
C THR A 354 -6.81 -19.28 9.77
N GLY A 355 -6.26 -19.69 8.63
CA GLY A 355 -5.80 -21.08 8.42
C GLY A 355 -6.64 -21.99 7.53
N GLY A 356 -7.49 -21.48 6.65
CA GLY A 356 -8.10 -22.34 5.63
C GLY A 356 -9.24 -21.66 4.89
N ILE A 357 -9.06 -21.55 3.57
CA ILE A 357 -10.08 -21.80 2.55
C ILE A 357 -11.52 -21.52 3.04
N SER A 358 -12.09 -20.40 2.59
CA SER A 358 -13.50 -20.02 2.80
C SER A 358 -14.43 -21.24 2.75
N PRO A 359 -15.48 -21.34 3.59
CA PRO A 359 -16.46 -22.44 3.56
C PRO A 359 -17.05 -22.71 2.16
N ARG A 360 -17.04 -21.69 1.29
CA ARG A 360 -17.44 -21.79 -0.12
C ARG A 360 -16.52 -22.70 -0.96
N MET A 361 -15.23 -22.70 -0.67
CA MET A 361 -14.25 -23.54 -1.36
C MET A 361 -14.27 -25.00 -0.88
N ALA A 362 -14.71 -25.30 0.35
CA ALA A 362 -14.92 -26.68 0.80
C ALA A 362 -16.03 -27.40 0.01
N ARG A 363 -17.00 -26.65 -0.54
CA ARG A 363 -18.07 -27.20 -1.40
C ARG A 363 -17.69 -27.35 -2.87
N ALA A 364 -16.61 -26.71 -3.33
CA ALA A 364 -16.13 -26.81 -4.72
C ALA A 364 -15.02 -27.87 -4.90
N ALA A 365 -14.49 -28.42 -3.79
CA ALA A 365 -13.38 -29.39 -3.79
C ALA A 365 -13.79 -30.81 -3.36
N ALA A 366 -15.08 -31.11 -3.26
CA ALA A 366 -15.56 -32.49 -3.13
C ALA A 366 -15.86 -33.06 -4.54
N PRO A 367 -15.38 -34.27 -4.87
CA PRO A 367 -15.50 -34.87 -6.20
C PRO A 367 -16.95 -35.10 -6.65
#